data_AF-A0A9J6EWX1-F1
#
_entry.id   AF-A0A9J6EWX1-F1
#
_cell.length_a   1.000
_cell.length_b   1.000
_cell.length_c   1.000
_cell.angle_alpha   90.00
_cell.angle_beta   90.00
_cell.angle_gamma   90.00
#
_symmetry.space_group_name_H-M   'P 1'
#
loop_
_entity.id
_entity.type
_entity.pdbx_description
1 polymer ?
#
loop_
_entity_poly.entity_id
_entity_poly.type
_entity_poly.pdbx_seq_one_letter_code
_entity_poly.pdbx_strand_id
1 'polypeptide(L)'
;MNKLSQRWQNTGMWGKLERLKHIAIEPQKADSDSFDCTMNEYFNHALGKYSDGYEDDRGGALLLAVCRGKVSEGLDFADNSARAVVTIGIPFPNVKDIQVDLKRKYNDQQLKSGRQVMAGNSWYETQAFRALNQALGRCIRHREDWGALIIIDHRFSQQPKFQNALSKWIREQFQCFRYYNEAMDSLKTFMEAKMKKFSPPRCKSEPRGIDPSNDCSILPAGDTSSMSVNQTEPIELSNDSCEEMFASSPS
;
A
#
# COMPACT_ATOMS: atom_id res chain seq x y z
N MET A 1 -13.19 -1.24 -12.21
CA MET A 1 -12.85 -2.57 -11.66
C MET A 1 -13.80 -3.68 -12.13
N ASN A 2 -15.11 -3.57 -11.94
CA ASN A 2 -16.11 -4.63 -12.26
C ASN A 2 -15.93 -5.32 -13.63
N LYS A 3 -15.78 -4.55 -14.71
CA LYS A 3 -15.59 -5.11 -16.07
C LYS A 3 -14.33 -5.98 -16.19
N LEU A 4 -13.25 -5.59 -15.50
CA LEU A 4 -11.98 -6.33 -15.52
C LEU A 4 -12.12 -7.64 -14.74
N SER A 5 -12.72 -7.59 -13.54
CA SER A 5 -12.99 -8.77 -12.72
C SER A 5 -13.87 -9.78 -13.46
N GLN A 6 -14.99 -9.32 -14.05
CA GLN A 6 -15.87 -10.17 -14.86
C GLN A 6 -15.13 -10.79 -16.05
N ARG A 7 -14.31 -10.01 -16.78
CA ARG A 7 -13.52 -10.54 -17.89
C ARG A 7 -12.55 -11.62 -17.40
N TRP A 8 -11.86 -11.41 -16.28
CA TRP A 8 -10.92 -12.40 -15.76
C TRP A 8 -11.60 -13.68 -15.27
N GLN A 9 -12.81 -13.58 -14.72
CA GLN A 9 -13.63 -14.74 -14.39
C GLN A 9 -14.00 -15.50 -15.66
N ASN A 10 -14.51 -14.80 -16.66
CA ASN A 10 -14.93 -15.42 -17.93
C ASN A 10 -13.78 -16.07 -18.71
N THR A 11 -12.56 -15.51 -18.64
CA THR A 11 -11.39 -16.08 -19.32
C THR A 11 -10.62 -17.11 -18.48
N GLY A 12 -11.05 -17.38 -17.25
CA GLY A 12 -10.34 -18.25 -16.30
C GLY A 12 -9.03 -17.67 -15.77
N MET A 13 -8.71 -16.42 -16.08
CA MET A 13 -7.57 -15.69 -15.51
C MET A 13 -7.69 -15.53 -14.00
N TRP A 14 -8.91 -15.32 -13.50
CA TRP A 14 -9.18 -15.18 -12.07
C TRP A 14 -8.68 -16.39 -11.28
N GLY A 15 -9.11 -17.59 -11.68
CA GLY A 15 -8.69 -18.83 -11.02
C GLY A 15 -7.19 -19.10 -11.15
N LYS A 16 -6.52 -18.62 -12.22
CA LYS A 16 -5.05 -18.69 -12.32
C LYS A 16 -4.36 -17.81 -11.27
N LEU A 17 -4.88 -16.61 -11.04
CA LEU A 17 -4.36 -15.69 -10.04
C LEU A 17 -4.65 -16.20 -8.62
N GLU A 18 -5.85 -16.70 -8.38
CA GLU A 18 -6.32 -17.20 -7.08
C GLU A 18 -5.53 -18.41 -6.58
N ARG A 19 -5.00 -19.23 -7.50
CA ARG A 19 -4.05 -20.32 -7.18
C ARG A 19 -2.69 -19.83 -6.72
N LEU A 20 -2.29 -18.61 -7.10
CA LEU A 20 -0.99 -18.04 -6.74
C LEU A 20 -1.10 -17.15 -5.49
N LYS A 21 -2.17 -16.38 -5.39
CA LYS A 21 -2.40 -15.38 -4.34
C LYS A 21 -3.88 -15.28 -4.03
N HIS A 22 -4.21 -15.06 -2.76
CA HIS A 22 -5.56 -14.68 -2.37
C HIS A 22 -5.92 -13.30 -2.97
N ILE A 23 -7.10 -13.16 -3.55
CA ILE A 23 -7.51 -11.91 -4.23
C ILE A 23 -8.57 -11.19 -3.40
N ALA A 24 -8.21 -10.03 -2.87
CA ALA A 24 -9.13 -9.11 -2.23
C ALA A 24 -9.52 -7.99 -3.21
N ILE A 25 -10.76 -7.54 -3.18
CA ILE A 25 -11.24 -6.40 -3.99
C ILE A 25 -11.78 -5.33 -3.05
N GLU A 26 -11.36 -4.08 -3.26
CA GLU A 26 -11.92 -2.94 -2.53
C GLU A 26 -13.46 -2.88 -2.70
N PRO A 27 -14.23 -2.89 -1.60
CA PRO A 27 -15.68 -2.80 -1.67
C PRO A 27 -16.13 -1.42 -2.17
N GLN A 28 -17.16 -1.40 -3.02
CA GLN A 28 -17.69 -0.16 -3.60
C GLN A 28 -18.61 0.63 -2.67
N LYS A 29 -19.21 -0.05 -1.68
CA LYS A 29 -20.13 0.57 -0.73
C LYS A 29 -19.35 1.04 0.49
N ALA A 30 -19.72 2.20 1.01
CA ALA A 30 -19.06 2.85 2.14
C ALA A 30 -19.33 2.18 3.50
N ASP A 31 -19.71 0.91 3.52
CA ASP A 31 -19.86 0.15 4.75
C ASP A 31 -18.47 -0.08 5.36
N SER A 32 -18.24 0.44 6.56
CA SER A 32 -16.96 0.32 7.29
C SER A 32 -16.64 -1.13 7.56
N ASP A 33 -17.65 -1.90 7.96
CA ASP A 33 -17.46 -3.26 8.47
C ASP A 33 -17.02 -4.20 7.34
N SER A 34 -17.64 -4.07 6.16
CA SER A 34 -17.21 -4.77 4.94
C SER A 34 -15.78 -4.39 4.52
N PHE A 35 -15.41 -3.12 4.65
CA PHE A 35 -14.07 -2.65 4.30
C PHE A 35 -13.02 -3.22 5.25
N ASP A 36 -13.27 -3.13 6.55
CA ASP A 36 -12.36 -3.61 7.58
C ASP A 36 -12.19 -5.13 7.52
N CYS A 37 -13.28 -5.88 7.27
CA CYS A 37 -13.20 -7.33 7.02
C CYS A 37 -12.30 -7.66 5.83
N THR A 38 -12.50 -6.99 4.69
CA THR A 38 -11.71 -7.21 3.47
C THR A 38 -10.22 -6.89 3.69
N MET A 39 -9.93 -5.84 4.45
CA MET A 39 -8.55 -5.44 4.75
C MET A 39 -7.89 -6.40 5.74
N ASN A 40 -8.60 -6.83 6.78
CA ASN A 40 -8.09 -7.82 7.70
C ASN A 40 -7.77 -9.15 6.97
N GLU A 41 -8.68 -9.61 6.10
CA GLU A 41 -8.45 -10.77 5.25
C GLU A 41 -7.20 -10.59 4.38
N TYR A 42 -7.08 -9.45 3.67
CA TYR A 42 -5.91 -9.14 2.87
C TYR A 42 -4.61 -9.20 3.69
N PHE A 43 -4.54 -8.55 4.86
CA PHE A 43 -3.32 -8.51 5.67
C PHE A 43 -2.96 -9.88 6.24
N ASN A 44 -3.95 -10.69 6.64
CA ASN A 44 -3.70 -12.05 7.13
C ASN A 44 -3.08 -12.92 6.04
N HIS A 45 -3.65 -12.90 4.83
CA HIS A 45 -3.08 -13.60 3.67
C HIS A 45 -1.72 -13.00 3.23
N ALA A 46 -1.56 -11.67 3.24
CA ALA A 46 -0.34 -11.01 2.80
C ALA A 46 0.86 -11.28 3.72
N LEU A 47 0.63 -11.35 5.03
CA LEU A 47 1.66 -11.54 6.05
C LEU A 47 1.79 -12.99 6.52
N GLY A 48 0.97 -13.91 6.01
CA GLY A 48 0.96 -15.31 6.45
C GLY A 48 0.54 -15.50 7.91
N LYS A 49 -0.25 -14.57 8.45
CA LYS A 49 -0.71 -14.60 9.84
C LYS A 49 -2.00 -15.42 9.94
N TYR A 50 -1.87 -16.74 10.03
CA TYR A 50 -2.98 -17.62 10.41
C TYR A 50 -2.85 -18.03 11.86
N SER A 51 -3.94 -17.90 12.61
CA SER A 51 -4.01 -18.26 14.03
C SER A 51 -4.00 -19.77 14.28
N ASP A 52 -4.29 -20.60 13.28
CA ASP A 52 -4.59 -22.04 13.45
C ASP A 52 -3.61 -23.01 12.78
N GLY A 53 -2.37 -22.60 12.49
CA GLY A 53 -1.34 -23.52 11.97
C GLY A 53 -1.60 -24.06 10.56
N TYR A 54 -2.59 -23.51 9.85
CA TYR A 54 -2.83 -23.76 8.43
C TYR A 54 -1.88 -22.86 7.63
N GLU A 55 -0.81 -23.43 7.08
CA GLU A 55 0.00 -22.72 6.09
C GLU A 55 -0.83 -22.64 4.80
N ASP A 56 -1.24 -21.43 4.45
CA ASP A 56 -1.75 -21.17 3.12
C ASP A 56 -0.59 -21.32 2.13
N ASP A 57 -0.59 -22.39 1.32
CA ASP A 57 0.40 -22.64 0.27
C ASP A 57 0.47 -21.50 -0.77
N ARG A 58 -0.49 -20.57 -0.78
CA ARG A 58 -0.49 -19.39 -1.66
C ARG A 58 0.57 -18.39 -1.20
N GLY A 59 1.34 -17.86 -2.14
CA GLY A 59 2.47 -16.94 -1.88
C GLY A 59 2.05 -15.51 -1.54
N GLY A 60 1.02 -15.30 -0.73
CA GLY A 60 0.52 -14.00 -0.26
C GLY A 60 -0.81 -13.55 -0.88
N ALA A 61 -1.09 -12.24 -0.84
CA ALA A 61 -2.33 -11.65 -1.31
C ALA A 61 -2.14 -10.65 -2.48
N LEU A 62 -3.22 -10.40 -3.21
CA LEU A 62 -3.38 -9.41 -4.27
C LEU A 62 -4.59 -8.54 -3.96
N LEU A 63 -4.37 -7.24 -3.75
CA LEU A 63 -5.45 -6.27 -3.54
C LEU A 63 -5.77 -5.51 -4.83
N LEU A 64 -7.02 -5.60 -5.28
CA LEU A 64 -7.54 -4.85 -6.41
C LEU A 64 -8.32 -3.64 -5.89
N ALA A 65 -7.70 -2.47 -5.97
CA ALA A 65 -8.26 -1.20 -5.53
C ALA A 65 -8.42 -0.20 -6.67
N VAL A 66 -9.19 0.88 -6.44
CA VAL A 66 -9.30 2.00 -7.36
C VAL A 66 -8.55 3.21 -6.83
N CYS A 67 -7.89 3.97 -7.72
CA CYS A 67 -7.35 5.27 -7.34
C CYS A 67 -8.48 6.22 -6.94
N ARG A 68 -8.23 7.11 -5.98
CA ARG A 68 -9.25 7.95 -5.32
C ARG A 68 -10.27 7.16 -4.51
N GLY A 69 -9.95 5.90 -4.20
CA GLY A 69 -10.67 5.06 -3.24
C GLY A 69 -10.03 5.14 -1.86
N LYS A 70 -10.72 4.56 -0.87
CA LYS A 70 -10.28 4.53 0.54
C LYS A 70 -8.91 3.87 0.67
N VAL A 71 -8.68 2.78 -0.05
CA VAL A 71 -7.40 2.05 -0.04
C VAL A 71 -6.25 2.91 -0.53
N SER A 72 -6.46 3.64 -1.63
CA SER A 72 -5.38 4.40 -2.28
C SER A 72 -4.98 5.69 -1.57
N GLU A 73 -5.85 6.21 -0.69
CA GLU A 73 -5.65 7.48 0.02
C GLU A 73 -5.38 7.29 1.52
N GLY A 74 -6.15 6.41 2.18
CA GLY A 74 -6.24 6.34 3.64
C GLY A 74 -5.54 5.16 4.30
N LEU A 75 -4.98 4.22 3.54
CA LEU A 75 -4.29 3.05 4.09
C LEU A 75 -2.80 3.02 3.77
N ASP A 76 -2.06 2.44 4.70
CA ASP A 76 -0.62 2.31 4.66
C ASP A 76 -0.22 0.84 4.52
N PHE A 77 0.57 0.51 3.50
CA PHE A 77 1.04 -0.85 3.24
C PHE A 77 2.54 -0.93 3.46
N ALA A 78 2.96 -0.77 4.73
CA ALA A 78 4.37 -0.82 5.10
C ALA A 78 4.93 -2.25 4.94
N ASP A 79 6.23 -2.31 4.67
CA ASP A 79 7.00 -3.54 4.72
C ASP A 79 6.42 -4.66 3.83
N ASN A 80 6.21 -5.84 4.42
CA ASN A 80 5.77 -7.04 3.71
C ASN A 80 4.30 -7.00 3.31
N SER A 81 3.58 -5.94 3.71
CA SER A 81 2.15 -5.80 3.41
C SER A 81 1.89 -5.49 1.93
N ALA A 82 2.82 -4.84 1.23
CA ALA A 82 2.77 -4.67 -0.22
C ALA A 82 4.17 -4.46 -0.83
N ARG A 83 4.82 -5.53 -1.27
CA ARG A 83 6.15 -5.43 -1.92
C ARG A 83 6.11 -4.95 -3.37
N ALA A 84 4.94 -4.89 -3.98
CA ALA A 84 4.76 -4.33 -5.31
C ALA A 84 3.45 -3.56 -5.41
N VAL A 85 3.50 -2.38 -6.03
CA VAL A 85 2.32 -1.60 -6.43
C VAL A 85 2.29 -1.53 -7.94
N VAL A 86 1.19 -2.00 -8.52
CA VAL A 86 0.97 -2.00 -9.97
C VAL A 86 -0.15 -1.02 -10.29
N THR A 87 0.19 0.05 -11.01
CA THR A 87 -0.80 1.02 -11.49
C THR A 87 -1.04 0.83 -12.98
N ILE A 88 -2.30 0.62 -13.35
CA ILE A 88 -2.72 0.44 -14.75
C ILE A 88 -3.32 1.76 -15.24
N GLY A 89 -2.62 2.44 -16.15
CA GLY A 89 -3.03 3.72 -16.68
C GLY A 89 -2.82 4.90 -15.72
N ILE A 90 -3.34 6.07 -16.11
CA ILE A 90 -3.31 7.30 -15.31
C ILE A 90 -4.73 7.63 -14.85
N PRO A 91 -4.98 7.87 -13.53
CA PRO A 91 -6.30 8.03 -12.95
C PRO A 91 -6.86 9.45 -13.16
N PHE A 92 -7.12 9.78 -14.42
CA PHE A 92 -7.74 11.03 -14.82
C PHE A 92 -9.16 11.18 -14.24
N PRO A 93 -9.54 12.37 -13.73
CA PRO A 93 -10.93 12.64 -13.38
C PRO A 93 -11.85 12.45 -14.59
N ASN A 94 -13.11 12.09 -14.35
CA ASN A 94 -14.06 11.92 -15.45
C ASN A 94 -14.30 13.26 -16.16
N VAL A 95 -13.99 13.33 -17.45
CA VAL A 95 -14.21 14.55 -18.27
C VAL A 95 -15.68 14.93 -18.41
N LYS A 96 -16.60 13.97 -18.21
CA LYS A 96 -18.05 14.21 -18.27
C LYS A 96 -18.63 14.70 -16.95
N ASP A 97 -17.83 14.77 -15.90
CA ASP A 97 -18.25 15.33 -14.62
C ASP A 97 -18.40 16.85 -14.75
N ILE A 98 -19.59 17.34 -14.41
CA ILE A 98 -19.95 18.76 -14.50
C ILE A 98 -19.01 19.61 -13.63
N GLN A 99 -18.63 19.14 -12.43
CA GLN A 99 -17.75 19.89 -11.55
C GLN A 99 -16.34 20.01 -12.13
N VAL A 100 -15.84 18.94 -12.77
CA VAL A 100 -14.54 18.95 -13.45
C VAL A 100 -14.56 19.93 -14.62
N ASP A 101 -15.61 19.89 -15.45
CA ASP A 101 -15.76 20.80 -16.59
C ASP A 101 -15.87 22.27 -16.14
N LEU A 102 -16.74 22.55 -15.17
CA LEU A 102 -16.90 23.91 -14.62
C LEU A 102 -15.61 24.43 -14.01
N LYS A 103 -14.88 23.60 -13.26
CA LYS A 103 -13.61 24.02 -12.66
C LYS A 103 -12.55 24.35 -13.70
N ARG A 104 -12.46 23.57 -14.78
CA ARG A 104 -11.54 23.84 -15.90
C ARG A 104 -11.89 25.16 -16.58
N LYS A 105 -13.16 25.38 -16.92
CA LYS A 105 -13.65 26.63 -17.52
C LYS A 105 -13.42 27.84 -16.62
N TYR A 106 -13.67 27.68 -15.32
CA TYR A 106 -13.40 28.72 -14.33
C TYR A 106 -11.92 29.11 -14.34
N ASN A 107 -11.02 28.14 -14.24
CA ASN A 107 -9.57 28.40 -14.25
C ASN A 107 -9.14 29.11 -15.54
N ASP A 108 -9.64 28.69 -16.70
CA ASP A 108 -9.32 29.33 -17.98
C ASP A 108 -9.83 30.77 -18.06
N GLN A 109 -11.02 31.07 -17.50
CA GLN A 109 -11.55 32.43 -17.41
C GLN A 109 -10.71 33.30 -16.47
N GLN A 110 -10.36 32.80 -15.29
CA GLN A 110 -9.55 33.54 -14.32
C GLN A 110 -8.16 33.88 -14.86
N LEU A 111 -7.55 32.95 -15.61
CA LEU A 111 -6.27 33.20 -16.27
C LEU A 111 -6.38 34.31 -17.32
N LYS A 112 -7.47 34.36 -18.10
CA LYS A 112 -7.76 35.46 -19.04
C LYS A 112 -8.00 36.79 -18.34
N SER A 113 -8.57 36.76 -17.13
CA SER A 113 -8.76 37.94 -16.29
C SER A 113 -7.49 38.39 -15.54
N GLY A 114 -6.32 37.81 -15.85
CA GLY A 114 -5.03 38.19 -15.26
C GLY A 114 -4.78 37.64 -13.86
N ARG A 115 -5.65 36.75 -13.33
CA ARG A 115 -5.37 36.08 -12.05
C ARG A 115 -4.32 34.99 -12.24
N GLN A 116 -3.46 34.85 -11.23
CA GLN A 116 -2.45 33.78 -11.18
C GLN A 116 -3.08 32.45 -10.75
N VAL A 117 -3.76 31.80 -11.69
CA VAL A 117 -4.26 30.43 -11.50
C VAL A 117 -3.69 29.49 -12.55
N MET A 118 -3.64 28.20 -12.24
CA MET A 118 -3.25 27.18 -13.20
C MET A 118 -4.32 27.01 -14.29
N ALA A 119 -3.90 26.91 -15.56
CA ALA A 119 -4.80 26.61 -16.68
C ALA A 119 -5.62 25.35 -16.44
N GLY A 120 -6.86 25.30 -16.96
CA GLY A 120 -7.80 24.20 -16.70
C GLY A 120 -7.25 22.84 -17.09
N ASN A 121 -6.56 22.73 -18.23
CA ASN A 121 -5.91 21.49 -18.66
C ASN A 121 -4.76 21.06 -17.73
N SER A 122 -3.90 21.99 -17.31
CA SER A 122 -2.80 21.71 -16.38
C SER A 122 -3.32 21.30 -15.01
N TRP A 123 -4.42 21.91 -14.55
CA TRP A 123 -5.09 21.51 -13.32
C TRP A 123 -5.64 20.09 -13.43
N TYR A 124 -6.31 19.77 -14.55
CA TYR A 124 -6.83 18.43 -14.81
C TYR A 124 -5.75 17.35 -14.83
N GLU A 125 -4.62 17.61 -15.50
CA GLU A 125 -3.46 16.71 -15.48
C GLU A 125 -2.90 16.56 -14.05
N THR A 126 -2.76 17.67 -13.33
CA THR A 126 -2.25 17.66 -11.95
C THR A 126 -3.14 16.84 -11.02
N GLN A 127 -4.47 16.90 -11.17
CA GLN A 127 -5.39 16.06 -10.41
C GLN A 127 -5.13 14.57 -10.64
N ALA A 128 -4.81 14.18 -11.87
CA ALA A 128 -4.54 12.78 -12.20
C ALA A 128 -3.22 12.30 -11.57
N PHE A 129 -2.17 13.11 -11.68
CA PHE A 129 -0.85 12.76 -11.12
C PHE A 129 -0.79 12.82 -9.60
N ARG A 130 -1.60 13.68 -8.96
CA ARG A 130 -1.76 13.65 -7.50
C ARG A 130 -2.26 12.30 -7.02
N ALA A 131 -3.35 11.80 -7.61
CA ALA A 131 -3.90 10.49 -7.26
C ALA A 131 -2.92 9.34 -7.57
N LEU A 132 -2.21 9.42 -8.70
CA LEU A 132 -1.18 8.43 -9.06
C LEU A 132 -0.03 8.40 -8.04
N ASN A 133 0.55 9.56 -7.72
CA ASN A 133 1.67 9.68 -6.78
C ASN A 133 1.26 9.27 -5.36
N GLN A 134 0.01 9.55 -4.95
CA GLN A 134 -0.54 9.08 -3.68
C GLN A 134 -0.58 7.56 -3.62
N ALA A 135 -1.11 6.90 -4.65
CA ALA A 135 -1.19 5.44 -4.73
C ALA A 135 0.19 4.77 -4.76
N LEU A 136 1.14 5.30 -5.54
CA LEU A 136 2.51 4.79 -5.63
C LEU A 136 3.27 4.92 -4.30
N GLY A 137 3.01 5.99 -3.55
CA GLY A 137 3.66 6.23 -2.26
C GLY A 137 3.15 5.36 -1.11
N ARG A 138 2.16 4.48 -1.32
CA ARG A 138 1.54 3.73 -0.22
C ARG A 138 2.41 2.59 0.33
N CYS A 139 3.30 2.03 -0.50
CA CYS A 139 4.07 0.82 -0.22
C CYS A 139 5.53 1.05 0.23
N ILE A 140 5.94 2.30 0.43
CA ILE A 140 7.28 2.63 0.94
C ILE A 140 7.10 3.66 2.05
N ARG A 141 7.37 3.29 3.30
CA ARG A 141 7.06 4.15 4.46
C ARG A 141 8.27 4.74 5.16
N HIS A 142 9.40 4.05 5.11
CA HIS A 142 10.64 4.52 5.73
C HIS A 142 11.84 4.20 4.84
N ARG A 143 12.99 4.78 5.18
CA ARG A 143 14.25 4.62 4.43
C ARG A 143 14.77 3.18 4.33
N GLU A 144 14.28 2.31 5.20
CA GLU A 144 14.65 0.89 5.28
C GLU A 144 13.60 -0.01 4.61
N ASP A 145 12.56 0.58 4.03
CA ASP A 145 11.53 -0.13 3.28
C ASP A 145 11.89 -0.18 1.79
N TRP A 146 11.35 -1.16 1.08
CA TRP A 146 11.49 -1.28 -0.36
C TRP A 146 10.23 -1.85 -0.99
N GLY A 147 9.90 -1.34 -2.17
CA GLY A 147 8.80 -1.82 -2.97
C GLY A 147 9.09 -1.63 -4.46
N ALA A 148 8.56 -2.53 -5.27
CA ALA A 148 8.57 -2.39 -6.73
C ALA A 148 7.37 -1.54 -7.17
N LEU A 149 7.64 -0.42 -7.82
CA LEU A 149 6.62 0.45 -8.41
C LEU A 149 6.51 0.15 -9.90
N ILE A 150 5.37 -0.34 -10.35
CA ILE A 150 5.15 -0.75 -11.74
C ILE A 150 4.02 0.10 -12.32
N ILE A 151 4.33 0.88 -13.36
CA ILE A 151 3.35 1.71 -14.07
C ILE A 151 3.15 1.15 -15.48
N ILE A 152 1.92 0.75 -15.80
CA ILE A 152 1.56 0.19 -17.10
C ILE A 152 0.79 1.26 -17.87
N ASP A 153 1.52 2.11 -18.61
CA ASP A 153 0.93 3.11 -19.51
C ASP A 153 1.93 3.58 -20.58
N HIS A 154 1.55 3.44 -21.85
CA HIS A 154 2.36 3.81 -23.02
C HIS A 154 2.74 5.30 -23.07
N ARG A 155 1.97 6.20 -22.45
CA ARG A 155 2.21 7.65 -22.51
C ARG A 155 3.54 8.05 -21.88
N PHE A 156 4.03 7.28 -20.89
CA PHE A 156 5.32 7.53 -20.25
C PHE A 156 6.51 7.31 -21.18
N SER A 157 6.38 6.49 -22.23
CA SER A 157 7.45 6.29 -23.22
C SER A 157 7.46 7.37 -24.31
N GLN A 158 6.38 8.13 -24.46
CA GLN A 158 6.18 9.05 -25.58
C GLN A 158 6.47 10.51 -25.23
N GLN A 159 6.05 10.97 -24.05
CA GLN A 159 6.16 12.38 -23.69
C GLN A 159 6.83 12.55 -22.32
N PRO A 160 7.96 13.30 -22.25
CA PRO A 160 8.66 13.55 -20.99
C PRO A 160 7.79 14.19 -19.91
N LYS A 161 6.73 14.91 -20.30
CA LYS A 161 5.79 15.54 -19.35
C LYS A 161 5.17 14.54 -18.37
N PHE A 162 4.89 13.30 -18.80
CA PHE A 162 4.28 12.30 -17.91
C PHE A 162 5.27 11.80 -16.87
N GLN A 163 6.53 11.64 -17.26
CA GLN A 163 7.61 11.32 -16.32
C GLN A 163 7.81 12.48 -15.35
N ASN A 164 7.88 13.72 -15.85
CA ASN A 164 8.08 14.94 -15.04
C ASN A 164 6.99 15.22 -14.00
N ALA A 165 5.79 14.69 -14.21
CA ALA A 165 4.68 14.82 -13.27
C ALA A 165 4.70 13.79 -12.12
N LEU A 166 5.61 12.81 -12.16
CA LEU A 166 5.86 11.92 -11.02
C LEU A 166 6.66 12.66 -9.93
N SER A 167 6.48 12.20 -8.68
CA SER A 167 7.28 12.68 -7.55
C SER A 167 8.78 12.57 -7.84
N LYS A 168 9.58 13.55 -7.39
CA LYS A 168 11.02 13.64 -7.69
C LYS A 168 11.78 12.34 -7.40
N TRP A 169 11.55 11.73 -6.24
CA TRP A 169 12.19 10.48 -5.83
C TRP A 169 11.84 9.28 -6.73
N ILE A 170 10.64 9.26 -7.32
CA ILE A 170 10.23 8.22 -8.29
C ILE A 170 10.94 8.46 -9.62
N ARG A 171 10.97 9.73 -10.08
CA ARG A 171 11.60 10.11 -11.36
C ARG A 171 13.07 9.72 -11.43
N GLU A 172 13.80 9.90 -10.34
CA GLU A 172 15.22 9.57 -10.27
C GLU A 172 15.52 8.07 -10.43
N GLN A 173 14.54 7.21 -10.16
CA GLN A 173 14.66 5.75 -10.27
C GLN A 173 13.85 5.17 -11.43
N PHE A 174 13.20 6.03 -12.23
CA PHE A 174 12.25 5.62 -13.26
C PHE A 174 12.97 4.97 -14.45
N GLN A 175 12.51 3.77 -14.83
CA GLN A 175 13.00 3.05 -16.00
C GLN A 175 11.81 2.70 -16.89
N CYS A 176 11.98 2.91 -18.20
CA CYS A 176 10.94 2.64 -19.19
C CYS A 176 11.34 1.43 -20.04
N PHE A 177 10.47 0.41 -20.07
CA PHE A 177 10.66 -0.80 -20.86
C PHE A 177 9.59 -0.87 -21.95
N ARG A 178 10.02 -1.16 -23.19
CA ARG A 178 9.10 -1.35 -24.32
C ARG A 178 8.60 -2.79 -24.43
N TYR A 179 9.41 -3.74 -23.94
CA TYR A 179 9.14 -5.16 -24.04
C TYR A 179 8.94 -5.78 -22.65
N TYR A 180 7.98 -6.71 -22.58
CA TYR A 180 7.62 -7.40 -21.34
C TYR A 180 8.79 -8.16 -20.71
N ASN A 181 9.58 -8.87 -21.53
CA ASN A 181 10.67 -9.71 -21.04
C ASN A 181 11.75 -8.86 -20.34
N GLU A 182 12.14 -7.74 -20.94
CA GLU A 182 13.12 -6.81 -20.35
C GLU A 182 12.64 -6.25 -19.01
N ALA A 183 11.35 -5.86 -18.94
CA ALA A 183 10.75 -5.38 -17.69
C ALA A 183 10.77 -6.47 -16.60
N MET A 184 10.46 -7.70 -16.98
CA MET A 184 10.40 -8.83 -16.05
C MET A 184 11.79 -9.24 -15.55
N ASP A 185 12.81 -9.21 -16.41
CA ASP A 185 14.18 -9.54 -16.02
C ASP A 185 14.78 -8.47 -15.10
N SER A 186 14.49 -7.19 -15.37
CA SER A 186 14.84 -6.08 -14.47
C SER A 186 14.13 -6.23 -13.11
N LEU A 187 12.84 -6.59 -13.10
CA LEU A 187 12.07 -6.80 -11.89
C LEU A 187 12.62 -7.95 -11.03
N LYS A 188 12.94 -9.10 -11.65
CA LYS A 188 13.55 -10.24 -10.95
C LYS A 188 14.88 -9.85 -10.32
N THR A 189 15.75 -9.22 -11.10
CA THR A 189 17.07 -8.76 -10.63
C THR A 189 16.92 -7.81 -9.44
N PHE A 190 15.99 -6.87 -9.52
CA PHE A 190 15.67 -5.95 -8.44
C PHE A 190 15.19 -6.68 -7.17
N MET A 191 14.20 -7.58 -7.32
CA MET A 191 13.63 -8.32 -6.19
C MET A 191 14.68 -9.18 -5.50
N GLU A 192 15.49 -9.93 -6.25
CA GLU A 192 16.55 -10.76 -5.68
C GLU A 192 17.59 -9.95 -4.91
N ALA A 193 18.02 -8.80 -5.46
CA ALA A 193 18.97 -7.91 -4.80
C ALA A 193 18.40 -7.35 -3.49
N LYS A 194 17.12 -6.96 -3.48
CA LYS A 194 16.46 -6.44 -2.28
C LYS A 194 16.19 -7.53 -1.25
N MET A 195 15.72 -8.71 -1.65
CA MET A 195 15.52 -9.83 -0.73
C MET A 195 16.82 -10.24 -0.04
N LYS A 196 17.96 -10.26 -0.75
CA LYS A 196 19.28 -10.53 -0.14
C LYS A 196 19.68 -9.45 0.88
N LYS A 197 19.41 -8.18 0.57
CA LYS A 197 19.79 -7.06 1.44
C LYS A 197 18.91 -6.92 2.68
N PHE A 198 17.63 -7.27 2.57
CA PHE A 198 16.60 -7.09 3.61
C PHE A 198 16.13 -8.42 4.23
N SER A 199 16.89 -9.51 4.02
CA SER A 199 16.68 -10.75 4.77
C SER A 199 16.89 -10.47 6.26
N PRO A 200 15.97 -10.86 7.17
CA PRO A 200 16.28 -10.83 8.59
C PRO A 200 17.53 -11.69 8.83
N PRO A 201 18.46 -11.30 9.72
CA PRO A 201 19.57 -12.16 10.08
C PRO A 201 18.97 -13.48 10.57
N ARG A 202 19.32 -14.59 9.91
CA ARG A 202 18.92 -15.92 10.38
C ARG A 202 19.34 -16.01 11.83
N CYS A 203 18.37 -16.15 12.73
CA CYS A 203 18.66 -16.53 14.11
C CYS A 203 19.43 -17.84 14.01
N LYS A 204 20.73 -17.81 14.33
CA LYS A 204 21.51 -19.05 14.44
C LYS A 204 20.91 -19.80 15.61
N SER A 205 19.97 -20.71 15.34
CA SER A 205 19.67 -21.76 16.28
C SER A 205 20.93 -22.63 16.34
N GLU A 206 21.83 -22.30 17.25
CA GLU A 206 22.79 -23.29 17.72
C GLU A 206 21.98 -24.49 18.24
N PRO A 207 22.28 -25.72 17.84
CA PRO A 207 21.65 -26.87 18.43
C PRO A 207 22.11 -26.93 19.88
N ARG A 208 21.26 -26.53 20.82
CA ARG A 208 21.42 -26.91 22.22
C ARG A 208 21.30 -28.42 22.27
N GLY A 209 22.45 -29.08 22.45
CA GLY A 209 22.51 -30.51 22.75
C GLY A 209 21.60 -30.81 23.92
N ILE A 210 20.69 -31.75 23.72
CA ILE A 210 19.91 -32.36 24.80
C ILE A 210 20.84 -33.42 25.41
N ASP A 211 21.34 -33.17 26.61
CA ASP A 211 21.90 -34.23 27.45
C ASP A 211 20.72 -35.01 28.09
N PRO A 212 20.65 -36.34 27.95
CA PRO A 212 19.62 -37.14 28.59
C PRO A 212 20.13 -37.73 29.91
N SER A 213 19.87 -37.04 31.03
CA SER A 213 19.98 -37.54 32.41
C SER A 213 19.62 -36.37 33.34
N ASN A 214 18.75 -36.41 34.35
CA ASN A 214 18.23 -37.49 35.18
C ASN A 214 16.92 -37.03 35.84
N ASP A 215 16.06 -38.01 36.06
CA ASP A 215 15.14 -38.23 37.19
C ASP A 215 14.07 -37.20 37.61
N CYS A 216 12.86 -37.75 37.51
CA CYS A 216 11.62 -37.33 38.13
C CYS A 216 11.58 -37.80 39.60
N SER A 217 11.24 -36.92 40.54
CA SER A 217 10.68 -37.35 41.83
C SER A 217 9.85 -36.25 42.51
N ILE A 218 8.53 -36.43 42.44
CA ILE A 218 7.56 -36.47 43.56
C ILE A 218 7.46 -35.23 44.50
N LEU A 219 6.25 -34.64 44.54
CA LEU A 219 5.73 -33.65 45.50
C LEU A 219 5.61 -34.21 46.93
N PRO A 220 5.44 -33.35 47.97
CA PRO A 220 4.08 -33.14 48.47
C PRO A 220 3.73 -31.70 48.90
N ALA A 221 2.46 -31.53 49.26
CA ALA A 221 1.66 -30.30 49.43
C ALA A 221 1.81 -29.55 50.78
N GLY A 222 1.21 -28.34 50.82
CA GLY A 222 0.96 -27.46 51.99
C GLY A 222 1.80 -26.17 51.92
N ASP A 223 1.34 -24.94 52.12
CA ASP A 223 0.11 -24.42 52.72
C ASP A 223 -0.15 -22.97 52.26
N THR A 224 -1.37 -22.52 52.52
CA THR A 224 -1.98 -21.19 52.27
C THR A 224 -1.22 -19.98 52.83
N SER A 225 -1.15 -18.87 52.08
CA SER A 225 -1.42 -17.52 52.62
C SER A 225 -1.71 -16.45 51.54
N SER A 226 -2.84 -15.78 51.78
CA SER A 226 -3.41 -14.49 51.37
C SER A 226 -2.64 -13.40 50.60
N MET A 227 -3.47 -12.53 49.98
CA MET A 227 -3.26 -11.13 49.52
C MET A 227 -2.69 -10.98 48.11
N SER A 228 -3.17 -10.12 47.22
CA SER A 228 -4.26 -9.13 47.19
C SER A 228 -4.40 -8.71 45.73
N VAL A 229 -5.63 -8.47 45.28
CA VAL A 229 -5.97 -7.96 43.95
C VAL A 229 -5.57 -6.48 43.87
N ASN A 230 -4.70 -6.12 42.93
CA ASN A 230 -4.59 -4.72 42.48
C ASN A 230 -5.11 -4.62 41.05
N GLN A 231 -6.28 -4.00 40.96
CA GLN A 231 -6.83 -3.35 39.78
C GLN A 231 -5.90 -2.20 39.38
N THR A 232 -5.64 -2.05 38.08
CA THR A 232 -5.12 -0.81 37.53
C THR A 232 -6.17 -0.27 36.58
N GLU A 233 -6.76 0.86 36.97
CA GLU A 233 -7.71 1.66 36.20
C GLU A 233 -7.05 2.38 35.01
N PRO A 234 -7.85 2.87 34.04
CA PRO A 234 -7.38 3.40 32.77
C PRO A 234 -6.97 4.88 32.88
N ILE A 235 -5.97 5.27 32.09
CA ILE A 235 -5.53 6.67 31.98
C ILE A 235 -6.44 7.40 30.99
N GLU A 236 -7.14 8.41 31.48
CA GLU A 236 -7.97 9.35 30.73
C GLU A 236 -7.15 10.25 29.77
N LEU A 237 -7.79 10.58 28.64
CA LEU A 237 -7.36 11.62 27.71
C LEU A 237 -7.57 13.01 28.30
N SER A 238 -6.52 13.84 28.28
CA SER A 238 -6.66 15.29 28.38
C SER A 238 -6.53 15.92 26.98
N ASN A 239 -7.65 16.46 26.48
CA ASN A 239 -7.66 17.50 25.47
C ASN A 239 -7.16 18.80 26.11
N ASP A 240 -6.11 19.42 25.57
CA ASP A 240 -6.12 20.88 25.39
C ASP A 240 -5.04 21.36 24.42
N SER A 241 -5.52 22.11 23.42
CA SER A 241 -4.98 23.39 22.93
C SER A 241 -3.52 23.51 22.48
N CYS A 242 -3.32 23.69 21.17
CA CYS A 242 -2.28 24.58 20.63
C CYS A 242 -2.59 24.95 19.16
N GLU A 243 -3.40 26.00 19.01
CA GLU A 243 -3.41 26.87 17.83
C GLU A 243 -2.20 27.81 17.85
N GLU A 244 -1.84 28.30 16.65
CA GLU A 244 -0.94 29.41 16.34
C GLU A 244 0.57 29.28 16.62
N MET A 245 1.36 29.23 15.54
CA MET A 245 2.33 30.27 15.16
C MET A 245 3.28 29.74 14.06
N PHE A 246 3.28 30.37 12.89
CA PHE A 246 4.41 31.13 12.35
C PHE A 246 4.08 31.61 10.94
N ALA A 247 3.72 32.90 10.88
CA ALA A 247 3.79 33.74 9.70
C ALA A 247 5.20 34.37 9.58
N SER A 248 5.55 34.72 8.34
CA SER A 248 6.50 35.79 7.93
C SER A 248 8.01 35.49 8.01
N SER A 249 8.73 35.27 6.88
CA SER A 249 9.36 36.26 5.95
C SER A 249 10.90 36.32 6.17
N PRO A 250 11.79 36.97 5.36
CA PRO A 250 11.64 37.67 4.06
C PRO A 250 12.72 37.34 2.98
N SER A 251 12.62 38.09 1.86
CA SER A 251 13.56 38.42 0.76
C SER A 251 13.87 37.39 -0.32
#